data_AF-A0A960HWV1-F1
#
_entry.id   AF-A0A960HWV1-F1
#
_cell.length_a   1.000
_cell.length_b   1.000
_cell.length_c   1.000
_cell.angle_alpha   90.00
_cell.angle_beta   90.00
_cell.angle_gamma   90.00
#
_symmetry.space_group_name_H-M   'P 1'
#
loop_
_entity.id
_entity.type
_entity.pdbx_description
1 polymer ?
#
loop_
_entity_poly.entity_id
_entity_poly.type
_entity_poly.pdbx_seq_one_letter_code
_entity_poly.pdbx_strand_id
1 'polypeptide(L)'
;TALAEGITWEWESFGEYLDALEGRSWTADIGTQIAHGAVRAYVMGERGARNEPAEPDDIRAMAALVREALTQGALGFSTSRTIAHRAIDGEPVPGTFAAQDELFGIGSVLGELGTGVFELAPAGVAGEDVAAPAAEVAWMRKLAEAIGRPVTFALLQVDSAPELWRELLDESAAAAATGVPLVPQVAGRPTGLLSGFETTFCFLDPVPAYQGLAGRSTVEKVAYLRSEEGRAAVLGWQPDEAAAAQLDHAAARTYLLGDPPDYEPGPEATVAAVAAASGRSVVEVALDAMLADGGRGLLYLPILNYSDGHSDATREMILHPAAVLGLADGGAHVGTICDASMPTWMLTHWVRDRTRGERLPLELIVARQTRDTAR
;
A
#
# COMPACT_ATOMS: atom_id res chain seq x y z
N THR A 1 19.11 6.35 1.43
CA THR A 1 17.67 6.02 1.27
C THR A 1 16.88 7.20 1.77
N ALA A 2 15.69 7.47 1.22
CA ALA A 2 14.89 8.64 1.60
C ALA A 2 14.71 8.79 3.12
N LEU A 3 14.49 7.68 3.85
CA LEU A 3 14.38 7.69 5.31
C LEU A 3 15.71 8.01 6.02
N ALA A 4 16.84 7.44 5.57
CA ALA A 4 18.15 7.70 6.19
C ALA A 4 18.65 9.13 5.95
N GLU A 5 18.23 9.76 4.84
CA GLU A 5 18.56 11.15 4.51
C GLU A 5 17.56 12.14 5.11
N GLY A 6 16.29 11.74 5.26
CA GLY A 6 15.19 12.60 5.69
C GLY A 6 14.89 12.59 7.18
N ILE A 7 15.36 11.58 7.94
CA ILE A 7 15.11 11.48 9.38
C ILE A 7 16.34 11.92 10.16
N THR A 8 16.15 12.91 11.02
CA THR A 8 17.05 13.21 12.13
C THR A 8 16.41 12.63 13.38
N TRP A 9 17.10 11.72 14.06
CA TRP A 9 16.59 11.07 15.27
C TRP A 9 16.79 12.02 16.46
N GLU A 10 15.68 12.54 16.98
CA GLU A 10 15.67 13.57 18.04
C GLU A 10 14.87 13.10 19.28
N TRP A 11 14.45 11.83 19.32
CA TRP A 11 13.56 11.28 20.33
C TRP A 11 13.93 9.84 20.71
N GLU A 12 13.56 9.45 21.92
CA GLU A 12 13.55 8.06 22.39
C GLU A 12 12.13 7.63 22.79
N SER A 13 11.34 8.54 23.35
CA SER A 13 9.95 8.32 23.75
C SER A 13 8.94 8.84 22.72
N PHE A 14 7.67 8.42 22.85
CA PHE A 14 6.60 8.92 21.98
C PHE A 14 6.30 10.41 22.20
N GLY A 15 6.35 10.88 23.45
CA GLY A 15 6.21 12.30 23.78
C GLY A 15 7.28 13.16 23.10
N GLU A 16 8.55 12.75 23.17
CA GLU A 16 9.65 13.46 22.48
C GLU A 16 9.48 13.45 20.95
N TYR A 17 8.91 12.37 20.38
CA TYR A 17 8.56 12.36 18.96
C TYR A 17 7.49 13.41 18.63
N LEU A 18 6.47 13.58 19.47
CA LEU A 18 5.48 14.64 19.30
C LEU A 18 6.10 16.03 19.45
N ASP A 19 7.00 16.23 20.42
CA ASP A 19 7.73 17.49 20.60
C ASP A 19 8.58 17.83 19.36
N ALA A 20 9.24 16.82 18.77
CA ALA A 20 10.02 16.97 17.54
C ALA A 20 9.14 17.35 16.33
N LEU A 21 7.90 16.85 16.28
CA LEU A 21 6.91 17.28 15.28
C LEU A 21 6.41 18.70 15.53
N GLU A 22 6.16 19.08 16.79
CA GLU A 22 5.69 20.42 17.18
C GLU A 22 6.71 21.51 16.85
N GLY A 23 8.01 21.19 16.94
CA GLY A 23 9.09 22.11 16.57
C GLY A 23 9.16 22.47 15.08
N ARG A 24 8.33 21.86 14.22
CA ARG A 24 8.33 22.04 12.76
C ARG A 24 7.03 22.72 12.28
N SER A 25 7.05 23.23 11.05
CA SER A 25 5.87 23.81 10.40
C SER A 25 5.36 22.89 9.30
N TRP A 26 4.08 22.52 9.37
CA TRP A 26 3.45 21.56 8.46
C TRP A 26 2.37 22.20 7.59
N THR A 27 2.16 21.66 6.39
CA THR A 27 1.10 22.12 5.48
C THR A 27 -0.25 21.46 5.79
N ALA A 28 -0.27 20.41 6.61
CA ALA A 28 -1.44 19.69 7.06
C ALA A 28 -1.31 19.34 8.54
N ASP A 29 -2.43 19.05 9.19
CA ASP A 29 -2.46 18.47 10.53
C ASP A 29 -1.82 17.08 10.51
N ILE A 30 -1.15 16.70 11.60
CA ILE A 30 -0.51 15.39 11.75
C ILE A 30 -1.17 14.63 12.89
N GLY A 31 -1.75 13.48 12.53
CA GLY A 31 -2.20 12.46 13.48
C GLY A 31 -1.24 11.27 13.46
N THR A 32 -0.78 10.83 14.62
CA THR A 32 0.21 9.75 14.75
C THR A 32 -0.33 8.59 15.58
N GLN A 33 0.17 7.39 15.29
CA GLN A 33 -0.10 6.19 16.08
C GLN A 33 1.22 5.61 16.58
N ILE A 34 1.18 4.94 17.73
CA ILE A 34 2.36 4.20 18.22
C ILE A 34 2.53 2.91 17.41
N ALA A 35 3.72 2.70 16.87
CA ALA A 35 4.00 1.60 15.93
C ALA A 35 4.48 0.35 16.67
N HIS A 36 3.78 -0.78 16.45
CA HIS A 36 4.08 -2.05 17.09
C HIS A 36 5.53 -2.52 16.91
N GLY A 37 6.05 -2.45 15.69
CA GLY A 37 7.39 -2.96 15.40
C GLY A 37 8.49 -2.22 16.16
N ALA A 38 8.34 -0.90 16.34
CA ALA A 38 9.25 -0.09 17.16
C ALA A 38 9.13 -0.45 18.64
N VAL A 39 7.91 -0.63 19.15
CA VAL A 39 7.66 -1.04 20.55
C VAL A 39 8.26 -2.42 20.84
N ARG A 40 8.11 -3.40 19.95
CA ARG A 40 8.75 -4.72 20.08
C ARG A 40 10.27 -4.61 20.12
N ALA A 41 10.86 -3.86 19.19
CA ALA A 41 12.31 -3.67 19.15
C ALA A 41 12.82 -2.98 20.43
N TYR A 42 12.09 -2.00 20.95
CA TYR A 42 12.47 -1.28 22.17
C TYR A 42 12.40 -2.16 23.43
N VAL A 43 11.32 -2.92 23.61
CA VAL A 43 11.10 -3.75 24.81
C VAL A 43 11.92 -5.04 24.79
N MET A 44 11.93 -5.74 23.66
CA MET A 44 12.50 -7.09 23.56
C MET A 44 13.91 -7.09 22.95
N GLY A 45 14.40 -5.95 22.48
CA GLY A 45 15.66 -5.84 21.75
C GLY A 45 15.69 -6.70 20.49
N GLU A 46 16.81 -7.38 20.29
CA GLU A 46 17.07 -8.25 19.14
C GLU A 46 16.04 -9.40 18.99
N ARG A 47 15.44 -9.86 20.09
CA ARG A 47 14.35 -10.87 20.03
C ARG A 47 13.10 -10.28 19.37
N GLY A 48 12.77 -9.04 19.71
CA GLY A 48 11.65 -8.31 19.13
C GLY A 48 11.84 -8.09 17.63
N ALA A 49 13.04 -7.64 17.25
CA ALA A 49 13.43 -7.43 15.86
C ALA A 49 13.32 -8.71 15.01
N ARG A 50 13.70 -9.87 15.56
CA ARG A 50 13.64 -11.17 14.88
C ARG A 50 12.29 -11.89 14.98
N ASN A 51 11.22 -11.20 15.39
CA ASN A 51 9.88 -11.79 15.56
C ASN A 51 9.83 -13.01 16.51
N GLU A 52 10.69 -13.11 17.53
CA GLU A 52 10.55 -14.16 18.54
C GLU A 52 9.27 -13.95 19.35
N PRO A 53 8.60 -15.01 19.86
CA PRO A 53 7.39 -14.86 20.66
C PRO A 53 7.61 -13.94 21.87
N ALA A 54 6.66 -13.03 22.12
CA ALA A 54 6.67 -12.17 23.31
C ALA A 54 6.27 -12.99 24.54
N GLU A 55 7.01 -12.83 25.62
CA GLU A 55 6.67 -13.39 26.93
C GLU A 55 5.62 -12.50 27.64
N PRO A 56 4.92 -13.01 28.66
CA PRO A 56 3.94 -12.21 29.40
C PRO A 56 4.50 -10.90 29.97
N ASP A 57 5.79 -10.85 30.30
CA ASP A 57 6.45 -9.66 30.83
C ASP A 57 6.75 -8.64 29.72
N ASP A 58 7.10 -9.12 28.52
CA ASP A 58 7.25 -8.29 27.33
C ASP A 58 5.91 -7.62 26.98
N ILE A 59 4.82 -8.39 26.97
CA ILE A 59 3.47 -7.89 26.64
C ILE A 59 3.06 -6.78 27.62
N ARG A 60 3.31 -6.97 28.93
CA ARG A 60 3.02 -5.94 29.95
C ARG A 60 3.85 -4.67 29.75
N ALA A 61 5.13 -4.81 29.40
CA ALA A 61 5.99 -3.66 29.13
C ALA A 61 5.59 -2.92 27.84
N MET A 62 5.26 -3.64 26.76
CA MET A 62 4.77 -3.04 25.52
C MET A 62 3.43 -2.32 25.73
N ALA A 63 2.50 -2.94 26.47
CA ALA A 63 1.23 -2.31 26.84
C ALA A 63 1.43 -1.03 27.68
N ALA A 64 2.44 -0.98 28.55
CA ALA A 64 2.77 0.22 29.32
C ALA A 64 3.22 1.37 28.42
N LEU A 65 4.07 1.12 27.43
CA LEU A 65 4.51 2.14 26.46
C LEU A 65 3.36 2.62 25.56
N VAL A 66 2.50 1.70 25.13
CA VAL A 66 1.30 2.07 24.35
C VAL A 66 0.35 2.92 25.19
N ARG A 67 0.20 2.62 26.48
CA ARG A 67 -0.59 3.45 27.41
C ARG A 67 -0.02 4.85 27.50
N GLU A 68 1.30 4.97 27.69
CA GLU A 68 1.98 6.25 27.76
C GLU A 68 1.76 7.07 26.49
N ALA A 69 2.00 6.47 25.31
CA ALA A 69 1.80 7.12 24.02
C ALA A 69 0.36 7.61 23.82
N LEU A 70 -0.65 6.79 24.15
CA LEU A 70 -2.06 7.19 24.08
C LEU A 70 -2.39 8.34 25.02
N THR A 71 -1.82 8.35 26.24
CA THR A 71 -2.01 9.47 27.17
C THR A 71 -1.30 10.76 26.74
N GLN A 72 -0.26 10.64 25.91
CA GLN A 72 0.51 11.76 25.36
C GLN A 72 -0.07 12.31 24.05
N GLY A 73 -1.03 11.61 23.42
CA GLY A 73 -1.73 12.11 22.23
C GLY A 73 -1.68 11.20 21.00
N ALA A 74 -1.15 9.98 21.10
CA ALA A 74 -1.28 9.01 20.02
C ALA A 74 -2.77 8.77 19.72
N LEU A 75 -3.14 8.79 18.44
CA LEU A 75 -4.50 8.49 17.99
C LEU A 75 -4.84 7.00 18.06
N GLY A 76 -3.86 6.14 18.34
CA GLY A 76 -4.04 4.70 18.25
C GLY A 76 -2.74 3.92 18.29
N PHE A 77 -2.87 2.63 18.02
CA PHE A 77 -1.81 1.66 17.89
C PHE A 77 -1.93 0.97 16.53
N SER A 78 -0.81 0.85 15.81
CA SER A 78 -0.79 0.19 14.49
C SER A 78 0.17 -1.01 14.46
N THR A 79 -0.22 -2.05 13.73
CA THR A 79 0.59 -3.25 13.53
C THR A 79 0.45 -3.81 12.11
N SER A 80 1.36 -4.70 11.71
CA SER A 80 1.35 -5.39 10.43
C SER A 80 1.56 -6.88 10.61
N ARG A 81 0.77 -7.68 9.88
CA ARG A 81 0.87 -9.14 9.74
C ARG A 81 1.02 -9.59 8.28
N THR A 82 1.11 -8.64 7.37
CA THR A 82 1.34 -8.88 5.94
C THR A 82 2.78 -9.35 5.71
N ILE A 83 2.95 -10.55 5.16
CA ILE A 83 4.28 -11.18 5.02
C ILE A 83 5.18 -10.46 4.00
N ALA A 84 4.59 -9.68 3.10
CA ALA A 84 5.29 -8.89 2.11
C ALA A 84 6.00 -7.67 2.71
N HIS A 85 5.62 -7.24 3.92
CA HIS A 85 6.29 -6.16 4.62
C HIS A 85 7.60 -6.67 5.21
N ARG A 86 8.70 -6.33 4.54
CA ARG A 86 10.06 -6.78 4.89
C ARG A 86 10.92 -5.63 5.38
N ALA A 87 11.75 -5.90 6.38
CA ALA A 87 12.83 -5.04 6.82
C ALA A 87 13.98 -5.04 5.80
N ILE A 88 15.00 -4.21 6.04
CA ILE A 88 16.13 -4.03 5.12
C ILE A 88 16.98 -5.29 4.90
N ASP A 89 16.96 -6.20 5.87
CA ASP A 89 17.61 -7.52 5.81
C ASP A 89 16.79 -8.54 5.01
N GLY A 90 15.59 -8.17 4.57
CA GLY A 90 14.67 -9.03 3.84
C GLY A 90 13.78 -9.88 4.74
N GLU A 91 13.90 -9.82 6.07
CA GLU A 91 13.02 -10.56 6.97
C GLU A 91 11.69 -9.83 7.19
N PRO A 92 10.59 -10.53 7.52
CA PRO A 92 9.32 -9.88 7.83
C PRO A 92 9.45 -8.87 8.98
N VAL A 93 8.75 -7.74 8.88
CA VAL A 93 8.83 -6.69 9.91
C VAL A 93 8.42 -7.21 11.29
N PRO A 94 8.96 -6.64 12.39
CA PRO A 94 8.58 -7.02 13.74
C PRO A 94 7.07 -6.87 13.98
N GLY A 95 6.45 -7.91 14.54
CA GLY A 95 5.01 -7.98 14.78
C GLY A 95 4.25 -8.85 13.78
N THR A 96 4.89 -9.26 12.67
CA THR A 96 4.25 -10.08 11.63
C THR A 96 3.66 -11.37 12.18
N PHE A 97 4.38 -12.02 13.10
CA PHE A 97 4.01 -13.29 13.71
C PHE A 97 3.49 -13.16 15.15
N ALA A 98 3.16 -11.94 15.59
CA ALA A 98 2.68 -11.71 16.95
C ALA A 98 1.46 -12.58 17.28
N ALA A 99 1.45 -13.16 18.46
CA ALA A 99 0.35 -14.02 18.89
C ALA A 99 -0.85 -13.18 19.36
N GLN A 100 -2.04 -13.78 19.42
CA GLN A 100 -3.24 -13.04 19.81
C GLN A 100 -3.20 -12.53 21.25
N ASP A 101 -2.53 -13.21 22.17
CA ASP A 101 -2.33 -12.72 23.54
C ASP A 101 -1.53 -11.41 23.58
N GLU A 102 -0.52 -11.28 22.73
CA GLU A 102 0.23 -10.03 22.53
C GLU A 102 -0.67 -8.91 21.97
N LEU A 103 -1.41 -9.19 20.89
CA LEU A 103 -2.30 -8.22 20.25
C LEU A 103 -3.45 -7.78 21.17
N PHE A 104 -4.05 -8.72 21.90
CA PHE A 104 -5.11 -8.43 22.88
C PHE A 104 -4.57 -7.73 24.12
N GLY A 105 -3.38 -8.12 24.60
CA GLY A 105 -2.74 -7.52 25.76
C GLY A 105 -2.35 -6.06 25.52
N ILE A 106 -1.88 -5.73 24.32
CA ILE A 106 -1.65 -4.34 23.91
C ILE A 106 -2.98 -3.62 23.64
N GLY A 107 -3.89 -4.28 22.90
CA GLY A 107 -5.19 -3.71 22.54
C GLY A 107 -6.08 -3.36 23.74
N SER A 108 -5.97 -4.10 24.87
CA SER A 108 -6.76 -3.82 26.08
C SER A 108 -6.54 -2.42 26.62
N VAL A 109 -5.36 -1.85 26.40
CA VAL A 109 -5.02 -0.49 26.83
C VAL A 109 -5.96 0.54 26.21
N LEU A 110 -6.31 0.39 24.93
CA LEU A 110 -7.24 1.30 24.24
C LEU A 110 -8.63 1.22 24.88
N GLY A 111 -9.08 0.00 25.22
CA GLY A 111 -10.35 -0.22 25.91
C GLY A 111 -10.37 0.36 27.33
N GLU A 112 -9.31 0.15 28.10
CA GLU A 112 -9.18 0.68 29.47
C GLU A 112 -9.15 2.21 29.51
N LEU A 113 -8.48 2.85 28.55
CA LEU A 113 -8.44 4.31 28.44
C LEU A 113 -9.69 4.90 27.76
N GLY A 114 -10.49 4.08 27.09
CA GLY A 114 -11.66 4.53 26.33
C GLY A 114 -11.31 5.40 25.11
N THR A 115 -10.08 5.30 24.59
CA THR A 115 -9.58 6.14 23.50
C THR A 115 -8.75 5.33 22.51
N GLY A 116 -8.47 5.92 21.36
CA GLY A 116 -7.62 5.36 20.31
C GLY A 116 -8.35 4.45 19.32
N VAL A 117 -7.63 4.13 18.25
CA VAL A 117 -7.97 3.19 17.17
C VAL A 117 -6.88 2.11 17.11
N PHE A 118 -7.28 0.85 16.92
CA PHE A 118 -6.35 -0.25 16.64
C PHE A 118 -6.29 -0.47 15.14
N GLU A 119 -5.16 -0.19 14.49
CA GLU A 119 -4.98 -0.29 13.04
C GLU A 119 -4.11 -1.48 12.65
N LEU A 120 -4.47 -2.15 11.55
CA LEU A 120 -3.79 -3.37 11.13
C LEU A 120 -3.70 -3.55 9.61
N ALA A 121 -2.51 -3.91 9.14
CA ALA A 121 -2.34 -4.56 7.83
C ALA A 121 -2.42 -6.10 8.03
N PRO A 122 -3.49 -6.79 7.56
CA PRO A 122 -3.71 -8.19 7.90
C PRO A 122 -2.87 -9.15 7.08
N ALA A 123 -2.71 -10.36 7.65
CA ALA A 123 -2.18 -11.48 6.89
C ALA A 123 -3.12 -11.84 5.73
N GLY A 124 -2.56 -12.03 4.54
CA GLY A 124 -3.31 -12.41 3.34
C GLY A 124 -3.90 -11.24 2.55
N VAL A 125 -3.76 -10.00 3.04
CA VAL A 125 -4.41 -8.82 2.44
C VAL A 125 -3.93 -8.52 1.01
N ALA A 126 -2.68 -8.89 0.69
CA ALA A 126 -2.09 -8.70 -0.62
C ALA A 126 -2.16 -9.99 -1.48
N GLY A 127 -2.92 -11.00 -1.04
CA GLY A 127 -3.12 -12.26 -1.74
C GLY A 127 -2.04 -13.30 -1.47
N GLU A 128 -1.18 -13.07 -0.48
CA GLU A 128 -0.11 -13.99 -0.08
C GLU A 128 -0.62 -15.32 0.50
N ASP A 129 -1.80 -15.28 1.12
CA ASP A 129 -2.51 -16.42 1.70
C ASP A 129 -4.00 -16.07 1.70
N VAL A 130 -4.77 -16.70 0.82
CA VAL A 130 -6.21 -16.41 0.68
C VAL A 130 -7.05 -17.00 1.82
N ALA A 131 -6.50 -17.89 2.64
CA ALA A 131 -7.21 -18.48 3.78
C ALA A 131 -7.05 -17.63 5.06
N ALA A 132 -5.98 -16.85 5.16
CA ALA A 132 -5.69 -16.02 6.34
C ALA A 132 -6.72 -14.90 6.61
N PRO A 133 -7.27 -14.15 5.63
CA PRO A 133 -8.07 -12.96 5.90
C PRO A 133 -9.33 -13.22 6.73
N ALA A 134 -10.02 -14.34 6.51
CA ALA A 134 -11.18 -14.71 7.30
C ALA A 134 -10.82 -14.99 8.78
N ALA A 135 -9.69 -15.64 9.02
CA ALA A 135 -9.18 -15.88 10.37
C ALA A 135 -8.75 -14.57 11.04
N GLU A 136 -8.16 -13.65 10.28
CA GLU A 136 -7.79 -12.32 10.76
C GLU A 136 -9.02 -11.52 11.20
N VAL A 137 -10.04 -11.42 10.33
CA VAL A 137 -11.32 -10.76 10.64
C VAL A 137 -11.99 -11.36 11.87
N ALA A 138 -11.96 -12.69 12.02
CA ALA A 138 -12.59 -13.36 13.15
C ALA A 138 -11.97 -12.96 14.51
N TRP A 139 -10.64 -12.83 14.60
CA TRP A 139 -10.02 -12.39 15.85
C TRP A 139 -10.10 -10.87 16.04
N MET A 140 -10.02 -10.08 14.95
CA MET A 140 -10.18 -8.63 15.02
C MET A 140 -11.56 -8.24 15.54
N ARG A 141 -12.62 -8.95 15.13
CA ARG A 141 -13.97 -8.80 15.66
C ARG A 141 -14.01 -9.03 17.18
N LYS A 142 -13.40 -10.12 17.65
CA LYS A 142 -13.34 -10.45 19.09
C LYS A 142 -12.57 -9.38 19.87
N LEU A 143 -11.49 -8.85 19.31
CA LEU A 143 -10.74 -7.76 19.91
C LEU A 143 -11.61 -6.50 20.01
N ALA A 144 -12.23 -6.07 18.91
CA ALA A 144 -13.10 -4.91 18.85
C ALA A 144 -14.25 -4.99 19.87
N GLU A 145 -14.86 -6.17 20.02
CA GLU A 145 -15.89 -6.45 21.02
C GLU A 145 -15.35 -6.35 22.45
N ALA A 146 -14.15 -6.91 22.71
CA ALA A 146 -13.55 -6.90 24.04
C ALA A 146 -13.13 -5.48 24.50
N ILE A 147 -12.64 -4.65 23.58
CA ILE A 147 -12.11 -3.32 23.93
C ILE A 147 -13.13 -2.19 23.74
N GLY A 148 -14.22 -2.42 22.98
CA GLY A 148 -15.22 -1.38 22.70
C GLY A 148 -14.68 -0.17 21.94
N ARG A 149 -13.56 -0.34 21.22
CA ARG A 149 -12.84 0.67 20.43
C ARG A 149 -12.68 0.21 18.99
N PRO A 150 -12.61 1.14 18.01
CA PRO A 150 -12.45 0.77 16.62
C PRO A 150 -11.22 -0.10 16.37
N VAL A 151 -11.44 -1.23 15.70
CA VAL A 151 -10.39 -2.03 15.06
C VAL A 151 -10.55 -1.83 13.56
N THR A 152 -9.55 -1.22 12.95
CA THR A 152 -9.54 -0.86 11.53
C THR A 152 -8.47 -1.64 10.78
N PHE A 153 -8.77 -2.08 9.56
CA PHE A 153 -7.86 -2.95 8.81
C PHE A 153 -7.89 -2.73 7.31
N ALA A 154 -6.74 -2.92 6.66
CA ALA A 154 -6.66 -2.86 5.20
C ALA A 154 -7.52 -3.95 4.53
N LEU A 155 -8.34 -3.55 3.56
CA LEU A 155 -9.17 -4.45 2.75
C LEU A 155 -8.97 -4.15 1.26
N LEU A 156 -8.59 -5.17 0.50
CA LEU A 156 -8.22 -5.10 -0.90
C LEU A 156 -8.80 -6.30 -1.68
N GLN A 157 -9.09 -6.12 -2.97
CA GLN A 157 -9.37 -7.18 -3.92
C GLN A 157 -8.05 -7.74 -4.47
N VAL A 158 -7.95 -9.06 -4.51
CA VAL A 158 -6.79 -9.80 -4.99
C VAL A 158 -7.19 -10.78 -6.10
N ASP A 159 -6.32 -10.97 -7.08
CA ASP A 159 -6.61 -11.83 -8.24
C ASP A 159 -6.85 -13.31 -7.89
N SER A 160 -6.21 -13.80 -6.82
CA SER A 160 -6.35 -15.18 -6.36
C SER A 160 -7.69 -15.45 -5.68
N ALA A 161 -8.39 -14.41 -5.23
CA ALA A 161 -9.69 -14.50 -4.58
C ALA A 161 -10.48 -13.18 -4.80
N PRO A 162 -10.95 -12.90 -6.03
CA PRO A 162 -11.46 -11.58 -6.44
C PRO A 162 -12.77 -11.18 -5.76
N GLU A 163 -13.38 -12.10 -5.01
CA GLU A 163 -14.66 -11.95 -4.34
C GLU A 163 -14.57 -11.95 -2.80
N LEU A 164 -13.41 -12.35 -2.25
CA LEU A 164 -13.22 -12.51 -0.80
C LEU A 164 -13.52 -11.21 -0.03
N TRP A 165 -13.18 -10.06 -0.61
CA TRP A 165 -13.40 -8.77 0.02
C TRP A 165 -14.88 -8.48 0.32
N ARG A 166 -15.84 -9.00 -0.47
CA ARG A 166 -17.28 -8.84 -0.20
C ARG A 166 -17.66 -9.59 1.07
N GLU A 167 -17.17 -10.81 1.25
CA GLU A 167 -17.42 -11.62 2.45
C GLU A 167 -16.90 -10.90 3.70
N LEU A 168 -15.70 -10.30 3.63
CA LEU A 168 -15.11 -9.56 4.76
C LEU A 168 -15.85 -8.23 5.06
N LEU A 169 -16.39 -7.55 4.03
CA LEU A 169 -17.26 -6.38 4.22
C LEU A 169 -18.59 -6.77 4.89
N ASP A 170 -19.20 -7.87 4.47
CA ASP A 170 -20.46 -8.36 5.05
C ASP A 170 -20.28 -8.73 6.52
N GLU A 171 -19.17 -9.38 6.89
CA GLU A 171 -18.83 -9.65 8.29
C GLU A 171 -18.66 -8.35 9.11
N SER A 172 -18.03 -7.33 8.51
CA SER A 172 -17.85 -6.02 9.15
C SER A 172 -19.17 -5.26 9.31
N ALA A 173 -20.07 -5.34 8.33
CA ALA A 173 -21.43 -4.82 8.44
C ALA A 173 -22.24 -5.55 9.52
N ALA A 174 -22.13 -6.87 9.60
CA ALA A 174 -22.78 -7.67 10.64
C ALA A 174 -22.25 -7.30 12.05
N ALA A 175 -20.94 -7.09 12.19
CA ALA A 175 -20.33 -6.59 13.42
C ALA A 175 -20.90 -5.19 13.79
N ALA A 176 -20.90 -4.26 12.84
CA ALA A 176 -21.42 -2.91 13.04
C ALA A 176 -22.92 -2.90 13.44
N ALA A 177 -23.74 -3.78 12.86
CA ALA A 177 -25.16 -3.92 13.22
C ALA A 177 -25.38 -4.36 14.68
N THR A 178 -24.37 -5.01 15.29
CA THR A 178 -24.36 -5.39 16.72
C THR A 178 -23.61 -4.41 17.61
N GLY A 179 -23.14 -3.28 17.07
CA GLY A 179 -22.39 -2.25 17.79
C GLY A 179 -20.90 -2.55 17.97
N VAL A 180 -20.37 -3.57 17.30
CA VAL A 180 -18.93 -3.90 17.32
C VAL A 180 -18.22 -3.08 16.24
N PRO A 181 -17.25 -2.21 16.58
CA PRO A 181 -16.64 -1.27 15.64
C PRO A 181 -15.48 -1.92 14.86
N LEU A 182 -15.82 -2.85 13.96
CA LEU A 182 -14.87 -3.45 13.01
C LEU A 182 -14.96 -2.71 11.67
N VAL A 183 -13.90 -2.00 11.28
CA VAL A 183 -13.94 -0.99 10.22
C VAL A 183 -12.93 -1.30 9.10
N PRO A 184 -13.36 -1.77 7.93
CA PRO A 184 -12.48 -1.95 6.78
C PRO A 184 -12.00 -0.63 6.19
N GLN A 185 -10.70 -0.51 5.95
CA GLN A 185 -10.08 0.56 5.16
C GLN A 185 -10.00 0.13 3.71
N VAL A 186 -10.59 0.93 2.83
CA VAL A 186 -10.63 0.66 1.38
C VAL A 186 -9.90 1.77 0.65
N ALA A 187 -9.18 1.41 -0.41
CA ALA A 187 -8.46 2.37 -1.24
C ALA A 187 -9.44 3.14 -2.13
N GLY A 188 -9.11 4.41 -2.39
CA GLY A 188 -9.89 5.26 -3.31
C GLY A 188 -9.71 4.91 -4.78
N ARG A 189 -8.69 4.13 -5.14
CA ARG A 189 -8.35 3.70 -6.51
C ARG A 189 -7.60 2.36 -6.49
N PRO A 190 -7.35 1.73 -7.66
CA PRO A 190 -6.52 0.53 -7.71
C PRO A 190 -5.08 0.80 -7.31
N THR A 191 -4.53 -0.04 -6.43
CA THR A 191 -3.11 0.04 -6.03
C THR A 191 -2.27 -0.53 -7.15
N GLY A 192 -1.28 0.23 -7.62
CA GLY A 192 -0.39 -0.23 -8.69
C GLY A 192 1.04 0.22 -8.52
N LEU A 193 1.93 -0.57 -9.12
CA LEU A 193 3.36 -0.32 -9.20
C LEU A 193 3.65 0.60 -10.38
N LEU A 194 4.59 1.52 -10.19
CA LEU A 194 5.11 2.39 -11.24
C LEU A 194 6.44 1.81 -11.76
N SER A 195 6.56 1.73 -13.09
CA SER A 195 7.77 1.26 -13.76
C SER A 195 8.36 2.34 -14.65
N GLY A 196 9.62 2.67 -14.43
CA GLY A 196 10.39 3.73 -15.07
C GLY A 196 11.89 3.60 -14.78
N PHE A 197 12.68 4.58 -15.23
CA PHE A 197 14.13 4.56 -15.02
C PHE A 197 14.58 5.01 -13.62
N GLU A 198 13.71 5.73 -12.90
CA GLU A 198 13.94 6.25 -11.54
C GLU A 198 13.20 5.45 -10.46
N THR A 199 12.43 4.44 -10.85
CA THR A 199 11.65 3.58 -9.95
C THR A 199 12.46 2.37 -9.50
N THR A 200 12.01 1.71 -8.44
CA THR A 200 12.58 0.47 -7.92
C THR A 200 12.48 -0.67 -8.92
N PHE A 201 11.41 -0.69 -9.71
CA PHE A 201 11.16 -1.70 -10.74
C PHE A 201 11.17 -1.04 -12.12
N CYS A 202 11.83 -1.66 -13.09
CA CYS A 202 11.80 -1.21 -14.48
C CYS A 202 11.42 -2.38 -15.39
N PHE A 203 10.51 -2.13 -16.33
CA PHE A 203 10.09 -3.11 -17.33
C PHE A 203 11.27 -3.69 -18.14
N LEU A 204 12.39 -2.96 -18.23
CA LEU A 204 13.62 -3.40 -18.91
C LEU A 204 14.63 -4.12 -17.99
N ASP A 205 14.32 -4.35 -16.71
CA ASP A 205 15.19 -5.10 -15.79
C ASP A 205 15.67 -6.47 -16.33
N PRO A 206 14.88 -7.25 -17.11
CA PRO A 206 15.39 -8.50 -17.70
C PRO A 206 16.28 -8.29 -18.94
N VAL A 207 16.39 -7.07 -19.49
CA VAL A 207 17.12 -6.80 -20.73
C VAL A 207 18.63 -6.61 -20.45
N PRO A 208 19.54 -7.43 -21.03
CA PRO A 208 20.97 -7.37 -20.72
C PRO A 208 21.62 -6.01 -20.99
N ALA A 209 21.23 -5.34 -22.08
CA ALA A 209 21.74 -4.01 -22.42
C ALA A 209 21.37 -2.95 -21.37
N TYR A 210 20.19 -3.08 -20.74
CA TYR A 210 19.76 -2.20 -19.66
C TYR A 210 20.47 -2.55 -18.34
N GLN A 211 20.62 -3.84 -18.02
CA GLN A 211 21.38 -4.31 -16.87
C GLN A 211 22.83 -3.80 -16.87
N GLY A 212 23.45 -3.71 -18.06
CA GLY A 212 24.79 -3.13 -18.24
C GLY A 212 24.91 -1.65 -17.88
N LEU A 213 23.79 -0.96 -17.61
CA LEU A 213 23.74 0.43 -17.15
C LEU A 213 23.58 0.55 -15.62
N ALA A 214 23.64 -0.56 -14.89
CA ALA A 214 23.64 -0.55 -13.43
C ALA A 214 24.72 0.40 -12.89
N GLY A 215 24.35 1.20 -11.88
CA GLY A 215 25.24 2.20 -11.26
C GLY A 215 25.41 3.52 -12.04
N ARG A 216 24.90 3.63 -13.28
CA ARG A 216 24.85 4.92 -14.00
C ARG A 216 23.71 5.79 -13.50
N SER A 217 23.88 7.11 -13.60
CA SER A 217 22.81 8.07 -13.34
C SER A 217 21.66 7.91 -14.34
N THR A 218 20.44 8.31 -13.96
CA THR A 218 19.27 8.29 -14.87
C THR A 218 19.55 9.04 -16.17
N VAL A 219 20.23 10.19 -16.10
CA VAL A 219 20.59 11.00 -17.26
C VAL A 219 21.48 10.22 -18.24
N GLU A 220 22.47 9.51 -17.74
CA GLU A 220 23.35 8.67 -18.56
C GLU A 220 22.62 7.46 -19.15
N LYS A 221 21.73 6.82 -18.37
CA LYS A 221 20.86 5.74 -18.86
C LYS A 221 20.01 6.23 -20.03
N VAL A 222 19.29 7.32 -19.85
CA VAL A 222 18.41 7.91 -20.87
C VAL A 222 19.19 8.34 -22.11
N ALA A 223 20.35 8.97 -21.94
CA ALA A 223 21.20 9.37 -23.08
C ALA A 223 21.66 8.17 -23.90
N TYR A 224 22.08 7.08 -23.26
CA TYR A 224 22.45 5.84 -23.95
C TYR A 224 21.23 5.19 -24.63
N LEU A 225 20.11 5.04 -23.91
CA LEU A 225 18.90 4.42 -24.43
C LEU A 225 18.24 5.20 -25.57
N ARG A 226 18.58 6.47 -25.76
CA ARG A 226 18.18 7.28 -26.91
C ARG A 226 19.14 7.19 -28.10
N SER A 227 20.38 6.75 -27.88
CA SER A 227 21.35 6.60 -28.96
C SER A 227 20.95 5.44 -29.89
N GLU A 228 21.41 5.49 -31.15
CA GLU A 228 21.18 4.39 -32.09
C GLU A 228 21.74 3.07 -31.56
N GLU A 229 22.93 3.12 -30.93
CA GLU A 229 23.58 1.97 -30.32
C GLU A 229 22.74 1.37 -29.17
N GLY A 230 22.28 2.20 -28.23
CA GLY A 230 21.52 1.72 -27.08
C GLY A 230 20.13 1.21 -27.45
N ARG A 231 19.45 1.88 -28.38
CA ARG A 231 18.19 1.37 -28.94
C ARG A 231 18.40 0.04 -29.64
N ALA A 232 19.40 -0.08 -30.51
CA ALA A 232 19.69 -1.33 -31.21
C ALA A 232 20.05 -2.47 -30.22
N ALA A 233 20.79 -2.17 -29.16
CA ALA A 233 21.15 -3.16 -28.14
C ALA A 233 19.93 -3.68 -27.35
N VAL A 234 19.01 -2.80 -26.97
CA VAL A 234 17.76 -3.18 -26.25
C VAL A 234 16.80 -3.92 -27.19
N LEU A 235 16.56 -3.40 -28.38
CA LEU A 235 15.60 -3.97 -29.33
C LEU A 235 16.12 -5.24 -30.02
N GLY A 236 17.44 -5.42 -30.09
CA GLY A 236 18.08 -6.62 -30.63
C GLY A 236 18.10 -7.79 -29.65
N TRP A 237 17.68 -7.60 -28.39
CA TRP A 237 17.63 -8.66 -27.40
C TRP A 237 16.67 -9.78 -27.83
N GLN A 238 17.16 -11.02 -27.79
CA GLN A 238 16.36 -12.22 -28.02
C GLN A 238 16.23 -12.95 -26.68
N PRO A 239 15.09 -12.82 -25.97
CA PRO A 239 14.87 -13.54 -24.72
C PRO A 239 14.84 -15.05 -24.96
N ASP A 240 15.28 -15.83 -23.96
CA ASP A 240 14.96 -17.25 -23.93
C ASP A 240 13.46 -17.47 -23.65
N GLU A 241 13.01 -18.73 -23.69
CA GLU A 241 11.60 -19.07 -23.53
C GLU A 241 11.01 -18.59 -22.18
N ALA A 242 11.79 -18.68 -21.11
CA ALA A 242 11.34 -18.27 -19.78
C ALA A 242 11.22 -16.74 -19.68
N ALA A 243 12.22 -16.01 -20.16
CA ALA A 243 12.19 -14.55 -20.19
C ALA A 243 11.10 -14.02 -21.13
N ALA A 244 10.85 -14.68 -22.26
CA ALA A 244 9.77 -14.33 -23.17
C ALA A 244 8.39 -14.50 -22.50
N ALA A 245 8.16 -15.62 -21.82
CA ALA A 245 6.90 -15.87 -21.11
C ALA A 245 6.67 -14.85 -19.97
N GLN A 246 7.72 -14.48 -19.24
CA GLN A 246 7.64 -13.43 -18.21
C GLN A 246 7.33 -12.06 -18.81
N LEU A 247 7.98 -11.71 -19.93
CA LEU A 247 7.77 -10.46 -20.63
C LEU A 247 6.35 -10.34 -21.19
N ASP A 248 5.82 -11.42 -21.78
CA ASP A 248 4.45 -11.47 -22.28
C ASP A 248 3.43 -11.31 -21.15
N HIS A 249 3.65 -12.01 -20.03
CA HIS A 249 2.81 -11.87 -18.83
C HIS A 249 2.83 -10.44 -18.29
N ALA A 250 4.01 -9.82 -18.19
CA ALA A 250 4.16 -8.45 -17.73
C ALA A 250 3.52 -7.45 -18.70
N ALA A 251 3.72 -7.61 -20.01
CA ALA A 251 3.18 -6.72 -21.03
C ALA A 251 1.64 -6.75 -21.09
N ALA A 252 1.02 -7.90 -20.79
CA ALA A 252 -0.43 -8.06 -20.76
C ALA A 252 -1.08 -7.39 -19.53
N ARG A 253 -0.31 -7.04 -18.51
CA ARG A 253 -0.79 -6.46 -17.24
C ARG A 253 -0.25 -5.06 -16.95
N THR A 254 0.74 -4.61 -17.73
CA THR A 254 1.34 -3.29 -17.62
C THR A 254 0.70 -2.37 -18.65
N TYR A 255 0.29 -1.18 -18.22
CA TYR A 255 -0.40 -0.18 -19.01
C TYR A 255 0.49 1.04 -19.22
N LEU A 256 0.24 1.77 -20.30
CA LEU A 256 0.77 3.13 -20.43
C LEU A 256 0.07 4.02 -19.41
N LEU A 257 0.81 4.72 -18.54
CA LEU A 257 0.18 5.58 -17.53
C LEU A 257 -0.45 6.84 -18.16
N GLY A 258 0.21 7.45 -19.14
CA GLY A 258 -0.28 8.64 -19.85
C GLY A 258 -0.07 9.96 -19.08
N ASP A 259 -0.46 11.06 -19.74
CA ASP A 259 -0.55 12.41 -19.16
C ASP A 259 -1.81 13.11 -19.71
N PRO A 260 -2.85 13.33 -18.88
CA PRO A 260 -2.92 13.02 -17.45
C PRO A 260 -2.85 11.49 -17.17
N PRO A 261 -2.34 11.07 -16.00
CA PRO A 261 -2.31 9.66 -15.60
C PRO A 261 -3.70 8.99 -15.57
N ASP A 262 -3.81 7.82 -16.19
CA ASP A 262 -5.00 6.96 -16.14
C ASP A 262 -4.79 5.76 -15.20
N TYR A 263 -5.63 5.68 -14.16
CA TYR A 263 -5.61 4.62 -13.14
C TYR A 263 -6.82 3.66 -13.27
N GLU A 264 -7.66 3.79 -14.30
CA GLU A 264 -8.65 2.78 -14.71
C GLU A 264 -8.51 2.44 -16.22
N PRO A 265 -7.29 2.11 -16.70
CA PRO A 265 -7.05 1.91 -18.13
C PRO A 265 -7.75 0.66 -18.66
N GLY A 266 -8.31 0.74 -19.86
CA GLY A 266 -8.90 -0.41 -20.55
C GLY A 266 -7.83 -1.40 -21.06
N PRO A 267 -8.21 -2.65 -21.40
CA PRO A 267 -7.28 -3.68 -21.88
C PRO A 267 -6.50 -3.27 -23.15
N GLU A 268 -7.06 -2.35 -23.94
CA GLU A 268 -6.41 -1.77 -25.12
C GLU A 268 -5.19 -0.91 -24.82
N ALA A 269 -5.05 -0.41 -23.58
CA ALA A 269 -3.94 0.41 -23.14
C ALA A 269 -2.78 -0.39 -22.55
N THR A 270 -2.88 -1.73 -22.50
CA THR A 270 -1.76 -2.60 -22.11
C THR A 270 -0.60 -2.45 -23.09
N VAL A 271 0.63 -2.62 -22.61
CA VAL A 271 1.84 -2.63 -23.46
C VAL A 271 1.69 -3.68 -24.56
N ALA A 272 1.13 -4.86 -24.23
CA ALA A 272 0.85 -5.91 -25.21
C ALA A 272 -0.15 -5.47 -26.29
N ALA A 273 -1.28 -4.87 -25.92
CA ALA A 273 -2.29 -4.43 -26.88
C ALA A 273 -1.77 -3.30 -27.78
N VAL A 274 -1.04 -2.34 -27.21
CA VAL A 274 -0.41 -1.24 -27.98
C VAL A 274 0.66 -1.77 -28.93
N ALA A 275 1.47 -2.74 -28.50
CA ALA A 275 2.46 -3.40 -29.35
C ALA A 275 1.80 -4.10 -30.54
N ALA A 276 0.76 -4.90 -30.29
CA ALA A 276 -0.01 -5.59 -31.32
C ALA A 276 -0.66 -4.60 -32.31
N ALA A 277 -1.29 -3.54 -31.82
CA ALA A 277 -1.97 -2.55 -32.65
C ALA A 277 -0.99 -1.71 -33.51
N SER A 278 0.23 -1.49 -33.03
CA SER A 278 1.24 -0.67 -33.73
C SER A 278 2.25 -1.50 -34.54
N GLY A 279 2.22 -2.83 -34.48
CA GLY A 279 3.18 -3.70 -35.15
C GLY A 279 4.61 -3.62 -34.59
N ARG A 280 4.75 -3.10 -33.36
CA ARG A 280 6.04 -2.95 -32.65
C ARG A 280 6.20 -4.05 -31.60
N SER A 281 7.42 -4.24 -31.10
CA SER A 281 7.64 -5.17 -29.98
C SER A 281 7.18 -4.55 -28.65
N VAL A 282 6.87 -5.40 -27.66
CA VAL A 282 6.52 -4.95 -26.30
C VAL A 282 7.67 -4.18 -25.63
N VAL A 283 8.92 -4.57 -25.91
CA VAL A 283 10.13 -3.87 -25.43
C VAL A 283 10.21 -2.47 -26.05
N GLU A 284 9.92 -2.33 -27.33
CA GLU A 284 9.95 -1.04 -28.02
C GLU A 284 8.88 -0.08 -27.47
N VAL A 285 7.65 -0.57 -27.29
CA VAL A 285 6.55 0.23 -26.73
C VAL A 285 6.89 0.68 -25.30
N ALA A 286 7.36 -0.23 -24.45
CA ALA A 286 7.74 0.10 -23.08
C ALA A 286 8.92 1.08 -23.02
N LEU A 287 9.96 0.85 -23.83
CA LEU A 287 11.13 1.74 -23.92
C LEU A 287 10.71 3.15 -24.33
N ASP A 288 9.91 3.29 -25.39
CA ASP A 288 9.46 4.59 -25.89
C ASP A 288 8.58 5.31 -24.87
N ALA A 289 7.68 4.59 -24.20
CA ALA A 289 6.84 5.14 -23.15
C ALA A 289 7.68 5.69 -21.98
N MET A 290 8.70 4.94 -21.53
CA MET A 290 9.57 5.40 -20.43
C MET A 290 10.55 6.51 -20.87
N LEU A 291 10.95 6.55 -22.15
CA LEU A 291 11.79 7.62 -22.70
C LEU A 291 11.04 8.95 -22.92
N ALA A 292 9.72 8.95 -22.81
CA ALA A 292 8.88 10.14 -22.85
C ALA A 292 9.25 11.14 -21.74
N ASP A 293 8.86 12.40 -21.91
CA ASP A 293 9.18 13.51 -20.98
C ASP A 293 10.64 13.52 -20.49
N GLY A 294 11.59 13.37 -21.42
CA GLY A 294 13.01 13.39 -21.03
C GLY A 294 13.51 12.12 -20.31
N GLY A 295 12.76 11.02 -20.35
CA GLY A 295 13.08 9.79 -19.60
C GLY A 295 12.33 9.65 -18.26
N ARG A 296 11.28 10.45 -18.06
CA ARG A 296 10.43 10.42 -16.86
C ARG A 296 9.07 9.75 -17.10
N GLY A 297 8.88 9.16 -18.28
CA GLY A 297 7.68 8.40 -18.57
C GLY A 297 7.57 7.18 -17.65
N LEU A 298 6.35 6.89 -17.21
CA LEU A 298 6.05 5.78 -16.33
C LEU A 298 5.04 4.84 -16.97
N LEU A 299 5.20 3.56 -16.68
CA LEU A 299 4.23 2.51 -16.90
C LEU A 299 3.50 2.20 -15.60
N TYR A 300 2.28 1.70 -15.72
CA TYR A 300 1.40 1.39 -14.60
C TYR A 300 1.07 -0.10 -14.56
N LEU A 301 1.32 -0.76 -13.43
CA LEU A 301 0.95 -2.15 -13.20
C LEU A 301 -0.01 -2.20 -12.00
N PRO A 302 -1.35 -2.26 -12.21
CA PRO A 302 -2.28 -2.47 -11.13
C PRO A 302 -2.10 -3.89 -10.56
N ILE A 303 -1.92 -3.98 -9.24
CA ILE A 303 -1.67 -5.24 -8.53
C ILE A 303 -2.79 -5.62 -7.56
N LEU A 304 -3.63 -4.66 -7.15
CA LEU A 304 -4.75 -4.86 -6.24
C LEU A 304 -5.93 -4.01 -6.71
N ASN A 305 -7.15 -4.39 -6.34
CA ASN A 305 -8.36 -3.62 -6.69
C ASN A 305 -8.60 -3.46 -8.21
N TYR A 306 -8.14 -4.43 -9.01
CA TYR A 306 -8.26 -4.39 -10.47
C TYR A 306 -8.40 -5.76 -11.13
N SER A 307 -8.84 -6.79 -10.40
CA SER A 307 -8.85 -8.18 -10.88
C SER A 307 -9.71 -8.36 -12.13
N ASP A 308 -10.75 -7.55 -12.28
CA ASP A 308 -11.69 -7.58 -13.42
C ASP A 308 -11.28 -6.62 -14.56
N GLY A 309 -10.14 -5.93 -14.43
CA GLY A 309 -9.68 -4.94 -15.41
C GLY A 309 -10.49 -3.63 -15.38
N HIS A 310 -11.19 -3.35 -14.29
CA HIS A 310 -11.93 -2.11 -14.03
C HIS A 310 -12.10 -1.88 -12.52
N SER A 311 -12.52 -0.67 -12.11
CA SER A 311 -12.59 -0.27 -10.70
C SER A 311 -13.95 -0.49 -10.03
N ASP A 312 -14.87 -1.29 -10.59
CA ASP A 312 -16.19 -1.52 -9.97
C ASP A 312 -16.11 -2.14 -8.56
N ALA A 313 -15.15 -3.03 -8.29
CA ALA A 313 -14.92 -3.53 -6.94
C ALA A 313 -14.54 -2.40 -5.97
N THR A 314 -13.63 -1.51 -6.38
CA THR A 314 -13.29 -0.29 -5.61
C THR A 314 -14.51 0.60 -5.38
N ARG A 315 -15.35 0.77 -6.39
CA ARG A 315 -16.58 1.57 -6.27
C ARG A 315 -17.54 0.98 -5.24
N GLU A 316 -17.76 -0.32 -5.29
CA GLU A 316 -18.64 -1.04 -4.37
C GLU A 316 -18.10 -0.97 -2.93
N MET A 317 -16.78 -1.12 -2.74
CA MET A 317 -16.11 -0.88 -1.47
C MET A 317 -16.33 0.54 -0.92
N ILE A 318 -16.15 1.58 -1.74
CA ILE A 318 -16.34 3.00 -1.34
C ILE A 318 -17.80 3.26 -0.91
N LEU A 319 -18.76 2.65 -1.61
CA LEU A 319 -20.19 2.79 -1.32
C LEU A 319 -20.61 2.04 -0.04
N HIS A 320 -19.84 1.06 0.39
CA HIS A 320 -20.21 0.21 1.51
C HIS A 320 -20.27 1.02 2.83
N PRO A 321 -21.34 0.88 3.64
CA PRO A 321 -21.54 1.69 4.83
C PRO A 321 -20.57 1.39 5.98
N ALA A 322 -19.98 0.20 6.02
CA ALA A 322 -18.99 -0.18 7.04
C ALA A 322 -17.57 0.30 6.71
N ALA A 323 -17.31 0.70 5.47
CA ALA A 323 -15.97 1.03 5.00
C ALA A 323 -15.60 2.50 5.25
N VAL A 324 -14.31 2.73 5.48
CA VAL A 324 -13.68 4.06 5.53
C VAL A 324 -12.57 4.15 4.48
N LEU A 325 -12.27 5.35 3.99
CA LEU A 325 -11.11 5.52 3.11
C LEU A 325 -9.81 5.39 3.87
N GLY A 326 -8.87 4.67 3.27
CA GLY A 326 -7.48 4.56 3.71
C GLY A 326 -6.58 4.18 2.53
N LEU A 327 -5.42 3.60 2.81
CA LEU A 327 -4.57 2.95 1.80
C LEU A 327 -4.05 3.86 0.67
N ALA A 328 -4.04 5.18 0.87
CA ALA A 328 -3.40 6.11 -0.06
C ALA A 328 -1.87 5.99 -0.03
N ASP A 329 -1.30 5.55 1.09
CA ASP A 329 0.13 5.22 1.25
C ASP A 329 1.12 6.23 0.63
N GLY A 330 0.73 7.50 0.67
CA GLY A 330 1.38 8.58 -0.05
C GLY A 330 2.75 8.86 0.55
N GLY A 331 3.80 8.36 -0.10
CA GLY A 331 5.19 8.57 0.30
C GLY A 331 5.82 7.43 1.09
N ALA A 332 5.10 6.34 1.38
CA ALA A 332 5.68 5.17 2.05
C ALA A 332 6.58 4.35 1.12
N HIS A 333 6.21 4.28 -0.16
CA HIS A 333 6.87 3.44 -1.17
C HIS A 333 7.60 4.27 -2.23
N VAL A 334 8.52 5.14 -1.79
CA VAL A 334 9.29 6.02 -2.70
C VAL A 334 9.94 5.21 -3.82
N GLY A 335 9.63 5.56 -5.07
CA GLY A 335 10.13 4.87 -6.25
C GLY A 335 9.33 3.63 -6.66
N THR A 336 8.26 3.26 -5.95
CA THR A 336 7.43 2.08 -6.27
C THR A 336 5.96 2.45 -6.47
N ILE A 337 5.36 3.19 -5.53
CA ILE A 337 3.95 3.64 -5.56
C ILE A 337 3.90 5.12 -5.21
N CYS A 338 3.05 5.90 -5.88
CA CYS A 338 2.81 7.30 -5.54
C CYS A 338 1.32 7.63 -5.58
N ASP A 339 0.68 7.48 -4.43
CA ASP A 339 -0.78 7.62 -4.28
C ASP A 339 -1.19 8.86 -3.47
N ALA A 340 -0.28 9.82 -3.30
CA ALA A 340 -0.56 11.15 -2.76
C ALA A 340 -1.63 11.93 -3.56
N SER A 341 -1.83 11.58 -4.84
CA SER A 341 -2.86 12.15 -5.70
C SER A 341 -4.23 11.49 -5.54
N MET A 342 -4.37 10.44 -4.72
CA MET A 342 -5.64 9.71 -4.58
C MET A 342 -6.82 10.63 -4.20
N PRO A 343 -6.72 11.57 -3.23
CA PRO A 343 -7.82 12.46 -2.89
C PRO A 343 -8.36 13.29 -4.07
N THR A 344 -7.45 13.89 -4.85
CA THR A 344 -7.81 14.70 -6.01
C THR A 344 -8.26 13.84 -7.18
N TRP A 345 -7.64 12.67 -7.37
CA TRP A 345 -8.07 11.69 -8.37
C TRP A 345 -9.50 11.21 -8.10
N MET A 346 -9.88 10.98 -6.84
CA MET A 346 -11.25 10.59 -6.51
C MET A 346 -12.27 11.67 -6.90
N LEU A 347 -11.93 12.95 -6.74
CA LEU A 347 -12.80 14.07 -7.14
C LEU A 347 -12.88 14.22 -8.67
N THR A 348 -11.80 13.97 -9.41
CA THR A 348 -11.84 14.04 -10.87
C THR A 348 -12.47 12.79 -11.45
N HIS A 349 -11.95 11.62 -11.13
CA HIS A 349 -12.37 10.35 -11.72
C HIS A 349 -13.78 9.96 -11.29
N TRP A 350 -14.00 9.67 -10.00
CA TRP A 350 -15.29 9.15 -9.54
C TRP A 350 -16.44 10.11 -9.77
N VAL A 351 -16.23 11.42 -9.64
CA VAL A 351 -17.31 12.41 -9.70
C VAL A 351 -17.51 12.96 -11.12
N ARG A 352 -16.43 13.26 -11.84
CA ARG A 352 -16.50 14.02 -13.10
C ARG A 352 -16.24 13.16 -14.33
N ASP A 353 -15.14 12.41 -14.34
CA ASP A 353 -14.49 11.94 -15.57
C ASP A 353 -14.63 10.44 -15.86
N ARG A 354 -15.04 9.61 -14.89
CA ARG A 354 -15.14 8.15 -15.11
C ARG A 354 -16.07 7.84 -16.29
N THR A 355 -15.56 7.09 -17.25
CA THR A 355 -16.26 6.67 -18.47
C THR A 355 -16.61 5.18 -18.48
N ARG A 356 -15.88 4.34 -17.75
CA ARG A 356 -16.04 2.88 -17.69
C ARG A 356 -16.82 2.48 -16.43
N GLY A 357 -18.12 2.80 -16.40
CA GLY A 357 -19.02 2.47 -15.30
C GLY A 357 -19.66 3.70 -14.66
N GLU A 358 -20.33 3.50 -13.53
CA GLU A 358 -21.07 4.56 -12.86
C GLU A 358 -20.15 5.50 -12.07
N ARG A 359 -20.50 6.80 -12.09
CA ARG A 359 -19.89 7.83 -11.24
C ARG A 359 -20.42 7.77 -9.80
N LEU A 360 -19.81 8.54 -8.91
CA LEU A 360 -20.22 8.74 -7.52
C LEU A 360 -20.60 10.21 -7.27
N PRO A 361 -21.59 10.48 -6.41
CA PRO A 361 -21.96 11.86 -6.06
C PRO A 361 -20.82 12.63 -5.40
N LEU A 362 -20.71 13.93 -5.69
CA LEU A 362 -19.66 14.80 -5.14
C LEU A 362 -19.71 14.82 -3.61
N GLU A 363 -20.89 14.99 -3.04
CA GLU A 363 -21.13 15.05 -1.60
C GLU A 363 -20.74 13.76 -0.89
N LEU A 364 -20.90 12.61 -1.55
CA LEU A 364 -20.46 11.31 -1.03
C LEU A 364 -18.93 11.26 -0.97
N ILE A 365 -18.26 11.58 -2.08
CA ILE A 365 -16.79 11.54 -2.15
C ILE A 365 -16.14 12.54 -1.19
N VAL A 366 -16.74 13.73 -1.03
CA VAL A 366 -16.30 14.70 -0.02
C VAL A 366 -16.51 14.16 1.40
N ALA A 367 -17.67 13.58 1.70
CA ALA A 367 -17.93 13.01 3.03
C ALA A 367 -16.95 11.88 3.38
N ARG A 368 -16.69 10.98 2.42
CA ARG A 368 -15.74 9.86 2.56
C ARG A 368 -14.31 10.30 2.85
N GLN A 369 -13.89 11.46 2.34
CA GLN A 369 -12.55 12.01 2.55
C GLN A 369 -12.45 12.99 3.74
N THR A 370 -13.56 13.27 4.41
CA THR A 370 -13.61 14.26 5.49
C THR A 370 -14.30 13.69 6.73
N ARG A 371 -15.60 13.97 6.87
CA ARG A 371 -16.39 13.65 8.05
C ARG A 371 -16.40 12.16 8.37
N ASP A 372 -16.44 11.29 7.37
CA ASP A 372 -16.56 9.86 7.60
C ASP A 372 -15.23 9.24 8.08
N THR A 373 -14.08 9.79 7.67
CA THR A 373 -12.75 9.43 8.21
C THR A 373 -12.49 10.05 9.58
N ALA A 374 -13.04 11.23 9.86
CA ALA A 374 -12.82 11.96 11.12
C ALA A 374 -13.71 11.51 12.29
N ARG A 375 -14.70 10.64 12.05
CA ARG A 375 -15.63 10.12 13.06
C ARG A 375 -15.17 8.78 13.60
#